data_AF-A0A1I4QVX6-F1
#
_entry.id   AF-A0A1I4QVX6-F1
#
_cell.length_a   1.000
_cell.length_b   1.000
_cell.length_c   1.000
_cell.angle_alpha   90.00
_cell.angle_beta   90.00
_cell.angle_gamma   90.00
#
_symmetry.space_group_name_H-M   'P 1'
#
loop_
_entity.id
_entity.type
_entity.pdbx_description
1 polymer ?
#
loop_
_entity_poly.entity_id
_entity_poly.type
_entity_poly.pdbx_seq_one_letter_code
_entity_poly.pdbx_strand_id
1 'polypeptide(L)'
;MTGFPRYAIYFAAGSDSALSRFGAELLGYDAYSGNELAFPADALRVAPDWRDVSADPRKYGFHATLKAPMALVSGRTEAEMMAACAAFAGRPRPLPVIRPVVDSISGFIAVIPAEPVEALQQLAADCARDFDSFRAALSADDRARRKPEKLSERQRDYLDRWGYPYVMEEFRFHMTLTGRLDAERRGPILDMLRTRFAALGIETLAIDRIALFRQDDASARFHIVDEWPLAR
;
A
#
# COMPACT_ATOMS: atom_id res chain seq x y z
N MET A 1 -7.33 16.22 15.00
CA MET A 1 -8.20 15.52 14.02
C MET A 1 -7.48 15.41 12.68
N THR A 2 -7.39 14.20 12.11
CA THR A 2 -6.93 14.00 10.72
C THR A 2 -7.79 14.82 9.76
N GLY A 3 -7.14 15.61 8.90
CA GLY A 3 -7.85 16.24 7.78
C GLY A 3 -8.38 15.18 6.81
N PHE A 4 -9.55 15.44 6.25
CA PHE A 4 -10.17 14.66 5.19
C PHE A 4 -10.54 15.56 4.01
N PRO A 5 -10.53 15.06 2.77
CA PRO A 5 -10.15 13.70 2.37
C PRO A 5 -8.66 13.41 2.57
N ARG A 6 -8.31 12.12 2.67
CA ARG A 6 -6.92 11.64 2.67
C ARG A 6 -6.56 11.07 1.31
N TYR A 7 -5.35 11.35 0.87
CA TYR A 7 -4.78 10.87 -0.38
C TYR A 7 -3.52 10.05 -0.14
N ALA A 8 -3.29 9.05 -0.96
CA ALA A 8 -2.08 8.25 -0.93
C ALA A 8 -1.60 7.94 -2.35
N ILE A 9 -0.28 7.83 -2.52
CA ILE A 9 0.32 7.37 -3.79
C ILE A 9 0.73 5.94 -3.58
N TYR A 10 0.07 5.03 -4.28
CA TYR A 10 0.27 3.60 -4.16
C TYR A 10 0.69 3.00 -5.50
N PHE A 11 1.20 1.78 -5.44
CA PHE A 11 1.19 0.87 -6.58
C PHE A 11 -0.03 -0.05 -6.46
N ALA A 12 -0.81 -0.13 -7.54
CA ALA A 12 -1.82 -1.15 -7.78
C ALA A 12 -1.53 -1.77 -9.15
N ALA A 13 -1.80 -3.06 -9.34
CA ALA A 13 -1.32 -3.80 -10.50
C ALA A 13 -2.19 -3.63 -11.77
N GLY A 14 -3.14 -2.68 -11.79
CA GLY A 14 -4.14 -2.52 -12.85
C GLY A 14 -5.42 -3.33 -12.57
N SER A 15 -6.59 -2.83 -13.00
CA SER A 15 -7.90 -3.47 -12.76
C SER A 15 -7.99 -4.88 -13.37
N ASP A 16 -7.38 -5.08 -14.54
CA ASP A 16 -7.45 -6.34 -15.29
C ASP A 16 -6.41 -7.37 -14.85
N SER A 17 -5.53 -7.03 -13.89
CA SER A 17 -4.46 -7.91 -13.44
C SER A 17 -4.96 -9.05 -12.56
N ALA A 18 -4.42 -10.25 -12.80
CA ALA A 18 -4.64 -11.41 -11.95
C ALA A 18 -4.21 -11.15 -10.50
N LEU A 19 -3.16 -10.32 -10.30
CA LEU A 19 -2.69 -9.93 -8.98
C LEU A 19 -3.70 -9.04 -8.24
N SER A 20 -4.31 -8.07 -8.94
CA SER A 20 -5.34 -7.21 -8.36
C SER A 20 -6.56 -8.00 -7.94
N ARG A 21 -7.05 -8.92 -8.80
CA ARG A 21 -8.16 -9.82 -8.45
C ARG A 21 -7.84 -10.70 -7.25
N PHE A 22 -6.65 -11.33 -7.25
CA PHE A 22 -6.18 -12.17 -6.15
C PHE A 22 -6.25 -11.45 -4.81
N GLY A 23 -5.72 -10.23 -4.73
CA GLY A 23 -5.72 -9.47 -3.50
C GLY A 23 -7.11 -8.93 -3.13
N ALA A 24 -7.87 -8.42 -4.10
CA ALA A 24 -9.22 -7.89 -3.86
C ALA A 24 -10.16 -8.96 -3.30
N GLU A 25 -10.14 -10.19 -3.84
CA GLU A 25 -10.92 -11.32 -3.32
C GLU A 25 -10.53 -11.66 -1.87
N LEU A 26 -9.23 -11.72 -1.57
CA LEU A 26 -8.75 -12.03 -0.22
C LEU A 26 -9.04 -10.93 0.79
N LEU A 27 -9.05 -9.66 0.37
CA LEU A 27 -9.48 -8.54 1.23
C LEU A 27 -11.00 -8.42 1.30
N GLY A 28 -11.72 -9.06 0.37
CA GLY A 28 -13.17 -8.95 0.20
C GLY A 28 -13.62 -7.54 -0.20
N TYR A 29 -12.75 -6.78 -0.86
CA TYR A 29 -13.01 -5.41 -1.31
C TYR A 29 -12.16 -5.08 -2.53
N ASP A 30 -12.78 -4.58 -3.59
CA ASP A 30 -12.09 -4.05 -4.77
C ASP A 30 -12.02 -2.53 -4.72
N ALA A 31 -10.81 -1.98 -4.68
CA ALA A 31 -10.58 -0.53 -4.67
C ALA A 31 -10.77 0.13 -6.03
N TYR A 32 -10.75 -0.63 -7.13
CA TYR A 32 -11.07 -0.11 -8.47
C TYR A 32 -12.57 0.14 -8.61
N SER A 33 -13.40 -0.86 -8.28
CA SER A 33 -14.85 -0.75 -8.44
C SER A 33 -15.56 -0.18 -7.21
N GLY A 34 -14.91 -0.14 -6.05
CA GLY A 34 -15.52 0.19 -4.77
C GLY A 34 -16.46 -0.88 -4.20
N ASN A 35 -16.50 -2.09 -4.78
CA ASN A 35 -17.46 -3.12 -4.40
C ASN A 35 -16.93 -4.06 -3.33
N GLU A 36 -17.87 -4.60 -2.55
CA GLU A 36 -17.62 -5.74 -1.68
C GLU A 36 -17.49 -7.03 -2.50
N LEU A 37 -16.52 -7.86 -2.14
CA LEU A 37 -16.33 -9.18 -2.73
C LEU A 37 -16.56 -10.27 -1.68
N ALA A 38 -17.09 -11.41 -2.14
CA ALA A 38 -17.17 -12.61 -1.31
C ALA A 38 -15.76 -13.15 -1.07
N PHE A 39 -15.51 -13.64 0.15
CA PHE A 39 -14.24 -14.27 0.45
C PHE A 39 -14.13 -15.66 -0.20
N PRO A 40 -12.93 -16.06 -0.65
CA PRO A 40 -12.69 -17.40 -1.15
C PRO A 40 -13.02 -18.49 -0.12
N ALA A 41 -13.65 -19.58 -0.58
CA ALA A 41 -14.08 -20.68 0.30
C ALA A 41 -12.91 -21.39 1.00
N ASP A 42 -11.77 -21.49 0.35
CA ASP A 42 -10.53 -22.02 0.92
C ASP A 42 -9.95 -21.12 2.02
N ALA A 43 -10.03 -19.79 1.86
CA ALA A 43 -9.67 -18.85 2.91
C ALA A 43 -10.56 -19.01 4.15
N LEU A 44 -11.88 -19.11 3.96
CA LEU A 44 -12.85 -19.35 5.03
C LEU A 44 -12.70 -20.73 5.70
N ARG A 45 -12.23 -21.74 4.96
CA ARG A 45 -11.93 -23.07 5.51
C ARG A 45 -10.68 -23.05 6.41
N VAL A 46 -9.67 -22.26 6.05
CA VAL A 46 -8.43 -22.14 6.84
C VAL A 46 -8.63 -21.21 8.05
N ALA A 47 -9.38 -20.12 7.89
CA ALA A 47 -9.79 -19.26 8.99
C ALA A 47 -11.26 -18.82 8.81
N PRO A 48 -12.20 -19.38 9.57
CA PRO A 48 -13.61 -19.00 9.50
C PRO A 48 -13.87 -17.51 9.76
N ASP A 49 -12.99 -16.85 10.51
CA ASP A 49 -12.96 -15.42 10.81
C ASP A 49 -12.11 -14.61 9.81
N TRP A 50 -11.98 -15.06 8.55
CA TRP A 50 -11.13 -14.39 7.53
C TRP A 50 -11.43 -12.89 7.35
N ARG A 51 -12.66 -12.47 7.63
CA ARG A 51 -13.05 -11.05 7.65
C ARG A 51 -12.20 -10.24 8.62
N ASP A 52 -11.98 -10.76 9.82
CA ASP A 52 -11.20 -10.09 10.86
C ASP A 52 -9.70 -10.17 10.55
N VAL A 53 -9.25 -11.30 9.99
CA VAL A 53 -7.89 -11.48 9.49
C VAL A 53 -7.51 -10.42 8.46
N SER A 54 -8.43 -10.06 7.56
CA SER A 54 -8.19 -9.11 6.46
C SER A 54 -8.66 -7.68 6.77
N ALA A 55 -9.25 -7.43 7.95
CA ALA A 55 -9.95 -6.18 8.26
C ALA A 55 -9.08 -4.92 8.14
N ASP A 56 -7.82 -4.99 8.59
CA ASP A 56 -6.90 -3.85 8.55
C ASP A 56 -6.45 -3.46 7.14
N PRO A 57 -5.89 -4.37 6.31
CA PRO A 57 -5.55 -4.04 4.93
C PRO A 57 -6.77 -3.72 4.05
N ARG A 58 -7.94 -4.33 4.31
CA ARG A 58 -9.19 -4.06 3.56
C ARG A 58 -9.55 -2.58 3.51
N LYS A 59 -9.26 -1.80 4.56
CA LYS A 59 -9.53 -0.35 4.62
C LYS A 59 -8.84 0.43 3.50
N TYR A 60 -7.71 -0.07 2.99
CA TYR A 60 -6.89 0.59 1.99
C TYR A 60 -7.04 -0.02 0.58
N GLY A 61 -7.66 -1.20 0.47
CA GLY A 61 -7.62 -2.01 -0.75
C GLY A 61 -6.26 -2.68 -0.96
N PHE A 62 -6.18 -3.54 -1.97
CA PHE A 62 -4.95 -4.27 -2.27
C PHE A 62 -3.97 -3.39 -3.04
N HIS A 63 -2.86 -3.03 -2.40
CA HIS A 63 -1.92 -2.03 -2.89
C HIS A 63 -0.54 -2.20 -2.24
N ALA A 64 0.49 -1.58 -2.79
CA ALA A 64 1.74 -1.28 -2.08
C ALA A 64 1.91 0.23 -1.87
N THR A 65 2.29 0.65 -0.66
CA THR A 65 2.46 2.07 -0.36
C THR A 65 3.74 2.63 -1.00
N LEU A 66 3.67 3.75 -1.73
CA LEU A 66 4.83 4.55 -2.17
C LEU A 66 4.92 5.90 -1.44
N LYS A 67 3.78 6.56 -1.23
CA LYS A 67 3.57 7.68 -0.31
C LYS A 67 2.41 7.34 0.63
N ALA A 68 2.68 7.35 1.94
CA ALA A 68 1.67 7.09 2.95
C ALA A 68 0.51 8.11 2.91
N PRO A 69 -0.69 7.73 3.37
CA PRO A 69 -1.85 8.60 3.42
C PRO A 69 -1.61 9.94 4.10
N MET A 70 -2.07 11.00 3.45
CA MET A 70 -1.96 12.38 3.92
C MET A 70 -3.19 13.20 3.57
N ALA A 71 -3.54 14.17 4.41
CA ALA A 71 -4.45 15.25 4.01
C ALA A 71 -3.68 16.27 3.16
N LEU A 72 -4.39 16.94 2.25
CA LEU A 72 -3.80 18.06 1.51
C LEU A 72 -3.57 19.26 2.43
N VAL A 73 -2.43 19.93 2.26
CA VAL A 73 -2.17 21.24 2.88
C VAL A 73 -3.13 22.30 2.31
N SER A 74 -3.48 23.29 3.13
CA SER A 74 -4.33 24.41 2.69
C SER A 74 -3.75 25.06 1.43
N GLY A 75 -4.61 25.32 0.44
CA GLY A 75 -4.23 25.90 -0.85
C GLY A 75 -3.77 24.88 -1.91
N ARG A 76 -3.72 23.58 -1.60
CA ARG A 76 -3.55 22.52 -2.60
C ARG A 76 -4.86 21.80 -2.88
N THR A 77 -5.04 21.41 -4.14
CA THR A 77 -6.25 20.75 -4.65
C THR A 77 -5.97 19.34 -5.16
N GLU A 78 -7.02 18.53 -5.25
CA GLU A 78 -6.94 17.18 -5.85
C GLU A 78 -6.47 17.26 -7.31
N ALA A 79 -6.97 18.23 -8.08
CA ALA A 79 -6.57 18.43 -9.47
C ALA A 79 -5.06 18.73 -9.62
N GLU A 80 -4.48 19.56 -8.74
CA GLU A 80 -3.03 19.79 -8.71
C GLU A 80 -2.26 18.51 -8.34
N MET A 81 -2.79 17.69 -7.43
CA MET A 81 -2.17 16.41 -7.07
C MET A 81 -2.19 15.42 -8.24
N MET A 82 -3.30 15.31 -8.96
CA MET A 82 -3.40 14.51 -10.18
C MET A 82 -2.44 14.99 -11.27
N ALA A 83 -2.35 16.31 -11.49
CA ALA A 83 -1.38 16.89 -12.42
C ALA A 83 0.07 16.59 -12.02
N ALA A 84 0.39 16.65 -10.73
CA ALA A 84 1.69 16.26 -10.21
C ALA A 84 1.97 14.76 -10.39
N CYS A 85 0.96 13.89 -10.28
CA CYS A 85 1.11 12.46 -10.57
C CYS A 85 1.41 12.21 -12.04
N ALA A 86 0.68 12.85 -12.95
CA ALA A 86 0.94 12.78 -14.39
C ALA A 86 2.36 13.27 -14.74
N ALA A 87 2.77 14.42 -14.19
CA ALA A 87 4.13 14.94 -14.37
C ALA A 87 5.20 14.03 -13.76
N PHE A 88 4.93 13.44 -12.60
CA PHE A 88 5.82 12.48 -11.96
C PHE A 88 6.04 11.25 -12.85
N ALA A 89 4.93 10.67 -13.32
CA ALA A 89 4.93 9.46 -14.13
C ALA A 89 5.57 9.69 -15.51
N GLY A 90 5.43 10.89 -16.09
CA GLY A 90 6.03 11.26 -17.37
C GLY A 90 7.54 11.48 -17.36
N ARG A 91 8.21 11.48 -16.19
CA ARG A 91 9.68 11.60 -16.11
C ARG A 91 10.34 10.24 -16.36
N PRO A 92 11.16 10.09 -17.41
CA PRO A 92 11.85 8.83 -17.73
C PRO A 92 12.68 8.33 -16.55
N ARG A 93 12.56 7.03 -16.26
CA ARG A 93 13.28 6.38 -15.16
C ARG A 93 13.38 4.87 -15.38
N PRO A 94 14.37 4.20 -14.76
CA PRO A 94 14.40 2.74 -14.74
C PRO A 94 13.12 2.17 -14.12
N LEU A 95 12.47 1.24 -14.83
CA LEU A 95 11.28 0.56 -14.35
C LEU A 95 11.66 -0.50 -13.31
N PRO A 96 11.22 -0.41 -12.04
CA PRO A 96 11.52 -1.45 -11.07
C PRO A 96 10.78 -2.73 -11.42
N VAL A 97 11.48 -3.85 -11.42
CA VAL A 97 10.89 -5.19 -11.57
C VAL A 97 11.30 -6.02 -10.38
N ILE A 98 10.33 -6.69 -9.75
CA ILE A 98 10.57 -7.58 -8.61
C ILE A 98 10.24 -9.02 -8.99
N ARG A 99 10.83 -9.98 -8.27
CA ARG A 99 10.31 -11.34 -8.16
C ARG A 99 9.38 -11.39 -6.95
N PRO A 100 8.06 -11.41 -7.13
CA PRO A 100 7.12 -11.34 -6.01
C PRO A 100 6.99 -12.69 -5.31
N VAL A 101 6.98 -12.69 -3.99
CA VAL A 101 6.70 -13.87 -3.14
C VAL A 101 5.71 -13.51 -2.05
N VAL A 102 4.94 -14.49 -1.57
CA VAL A 102 4.11 -14.33 -0.38
C VAL A 102 4.91 -14.75 0.84
N ASP A 103 5.11 -13.82 1.76
CA ASP A 103 5.77 -14.09 3.04
C ASP A 103 5.24 -13.22 4.19
N SER A 104 5.62 -13.61 5.40
CA SER A 104 5.39 -12.84 6.61
C SER A 104 6.42 -11.72 6.74
N ILE A 105 5.93 -10.50 6.94
CA ILE A 105 6.72 -9.31 7.23
C ILE A 105 6.13 -8.60 8.45
N SER A 106 6.96 -8.34 9.47
CA SER A 106 6.56 -7.58 10.66
C SER A 106 5.29 -8.11 11.37
N GLY A 107 5.01 -9.42 11.26
CA GLY A 107 3.90 -10.11 11.92
C GLY A 107 2.62 -10.26 11.09
N PHE A 108 2.58 -9.80 9.85
CA PHE A 108 1.46 -9.98 8.91
C PHE A 108 1.96 -10.58 7.59
N ILE A 109 1.05 -11.07 6.74
CA ILE A 109 1.41 -11.70 5.46
C ILE A 109 1.12 -10.75 4.29
N ALA A 110 2.04 -10.68 3.34
CA ALA A 110 1.98 -9.79 2.18
C ALA A 110 2.68 -10.40 0.96
N VAL A 111 2.39 -9.86 -0.22
CA VAL A 111 3.26 -10.03 -1.40
C VAL A 111 4.43 -9.06 -1.26
N ILE A 112 5.66 -9.55 -1.29
CA ILE A 112 6.89 -8.78 -1.12
C ILE A 112 7.92 -9.12 -2.21
N PRO A 113 8.94 -8.28 -2.45
CA PRO A 113 10.08 -8.65 -3.28
C PRO A 113 10.89 -9.75 -2.59
N ALA A 114 11.27 -10.78 -3.34
CA ALA A 114 12.11 -11.85 -2.81
C ALA A 114 13.56 -11.42 -2.55
N GLU A 115 14.01 -10.36 -3.21
CA GLU A 115 15.29 -9.70 -3.01
C GLU A 115 15.12 -8.17 -2.99
N PRO A 116 16.04 -7.41 -2.36
CA PRO A 116 16.04 -5.96 -2.45
C PRO A 116 16.18 -5.48 -3.90
N VAL A 117 15.37 -4.47 -4.27
CA VAL A 117 15.43 -3.84 -5.60
C VAL A 117 15.68 -2.35 -5.43
N GLU A 118 16.87 -1.89 -5.81
CA GLU A 118 17.32 -0.50 -5.63
C GLU A 118 16.45 0.50 -6.40
N ALA A 119 16.07 0.19 -7.65
CA ALA A 119 15.18 1.04 -8.44
C ALA A 119 13.82 1.26 -7.75
N LEU A 120 13.33 0.26 -7.00
CA LEU A 120 12.08 0.36 -6.25
C LEU A 120 12.23 1.23 -5.00
N GLN A 121 13.37 1.10 -4.30
CA GLN A 121 13.73 1.99 -3.20
C GLN A 121 13.82 3.45 -3.67
N GLN A 122 14.46 3.68 -4.81
CA GLN A 122 14.57 5.02 -5.40
C GLN A 122 13.19 5.56 -5.82
N LEU A 123 12.34 4.76 -6.45
CA LEU A 123 10.99 5.17 -6.82
C LEU A 123 10.19 5.64 -5.60
N ALA A 124 10.22 4.88 -4.50
CA ALA A 124 9.52 5.25 -3.26
C ALA A 124 10.12 6.50 -2.62
N ALA A 125 11.44 6.65 -2.61
CA ALA A 125 12.12 7.84 -2.13
C ALA A 125 11.73 9.09 -2.93
N ASP A 126 11.63 8.97 -4.25
CA ASP A 126 11.20 10.06 -5.14
C ASP A 126 9.73 10.41 -4.89
N CYS A 127 8.84 9.43 -4.72
CA CYS A 127 7.46 9.70 -4.31
C CYS A 127 7.40 10.42 -2.96
N ALA A 128 8.21 10.00 -1.99
CA ALA A 128 8.26 10.65 -0.67
C ALA A 128 8.69 12.12 -0.77
N ARG A 129 9.68 12.44 -1.61
CA ARG A 129 10.19 13.80 -1.82
C ARG A 129 9.22 14.68 -2.62
N ASP A 130 8.82 14.21 -3.79
CA ASP A 130 8.15 15.04 -4.80
C ASP A 130 6.70 15.36 -4.43
N PHE A 131 6.05 14.48 -3.66
CA PHE A 131 4.68 14.69 -3.20
C PHE A 131 4.60 15.31 -1.80
N ASP A 132 5.72 15.60 -1.11
CA ASP A 132 5.65 16.11 0.27
C ASP A 132 5.05 17.52 0.35
N SER A 133 5.18 18.35 -0.70
CA SER A 133 4.59 19.69 -0.75
C SER A 133 3.05 19.68 -0.74
N PHE A 134 2.42 18.54 -0.97
CA PHE A 134 0.97 18.37 -0.86
C PHE A 134 0.54 18.02 0.56
N ARG A 135 1.43 17.54 1.41
CA ARG A 135 1.10 17.02 2.73
C ARG A 135 0.83 18.15 3.73
N ALA A 136 -0.31 18.10 4.41
CA ALA A 136 -0.52 18.89 5.61
C ALA A 136 0.43 18.46 6.75
N ALA A 137 0.90 19.42 7.55
CA ALA A 137 1.71 19.12 8.73
C ALA A 137 1.00 18.12 9.67
N LEU A 138 1.77 17.23 10.31
CA LEU A 138 1.21 16.28 11.27
C LEU A 138 0.62 17.03 12.47
N SER A 139 -0.63 16.72 12.80
CA SER A 139 -1.20 17.15 14.07
C SER A 139 -0.54 16.39 15.23
N ALA A 140 -0.58 16.95 16.44
CA ALA A 140 -0.09 16.26 17.64
C ALA A 140 -0.77 14.90 17.85
N ASP A 141 -2.09 14.83 17.59
CA ASP A 141 -2.87 13.58 17.67
C ASP A 141 -2.37 12.53 16.69
N ASP A 142 -2.13 12.93 15.44
CA ASP A 142 -1.69 12.01 14.38
C ASP A 142 -0.27 11.54 14.61
N ARG A 143 0.58 12.42 15.13
CA ARG A 143 1.92 12.04 15.59
C ARG A 143 1.84 11.02 16.73
N ALA A 144 1.01 11.27 17.75
CA ALA A 144 0.86 10.36 18.89
C ALA A 144 0.34 8.97 18.47
N ARG A 145 -0.59 8.90 17.50
CA ARG A 145 -1.09 7.63 16.94
C ARG A 145 -0.01 6.75 16.31
N ARG A 146 1.11 7.35 15.86
CA ARG A 146 2.27 6.62 15.32
C ARG A 146 3.21 6.08 16.39
N LYS A 147 2.94 6.33 17.68
CA LYS A 147 3.71 5.82 18.82
C LYS A 147 5.21 6.15 18.70
N PRO A 148 5.58 7.43 18.59
CA PRO A 148 6.97 7.86 18.37
C PRO A 148 7.94 7.38 19.46
N GLU A 149 7.45 7.08 20.65
CA GLU A 149 8.20 6.46 21.75
C GLU A 149 8.69 5.04 21.44
N LYS A 150 8.06 4.34 20.48
CA LYS A 150 8.45 3.01 20.00
C LYS A 150 9.31 3.03 18.73
N LEU A 151 9.53 4.21 18.16
CA LEU A 151 10.31 4.39 16.93
C LEU A 151 11.80 4.58 17.26
N SER A 152 12.67 4.13 16.35
CA SER A 152 14.09 4.51 16.39
C SER A 152 14.24 6.03 16.20
N GLU A 153 15.41 6.57 16.54
CA GLU A 153 15.71 7.99 16.31
C GLU A 153 15.50 8.37 14.84
N ARG A 154 16.04 7.56 13.91
CA ARG A 154 15.89 7.78 12.48
C ARG A 154 14.42 7.75 12.01
N GLN A 155 13.63 6.82 12.53
CA GLN A 155 12.21 6.73 12.22
C GLN A 155 11.41 7.91 12.76
N ARG A 156 11.80 8.48 13.92
CA ARG A 156 11.22 9.73 14.43
C ARG A 156 11.56 10.92 13.53
N ASP A 157 12.81 11.03 13.09
CA ASP A 157 13.21 12.08 12.14
C ASP A 157 12.39 12.00 10.85
N TYR A 158 12.15 10.79 10.36
CA TYR A 158 11.28 10.56 9.19
C TYR A 158 9.81 10.83 9.45
N LEU A 159 9.31 10.49 10.63
CA LEU A 159 7.96 10.87 11.01
C LEU A 159 7.79 12.39 11.00
N ASP A 160 8.74 13.13 11.58
CA ASP A 160 8.67 14.59 11.68
C ASP A 160 8.87 15.26 10.30
N ARG A 161 9.79 14.75 9.48
CA ARG A 161 10.09 15.31 8.15
C ARG A 161 9.05 14.94 7.08
N TRP A 162 8.63 13.67 7.01
CA TRP A 162 7.85 13.12 5.89
C TRP A 162 6.41 12.76 6.26
N GLY A 163 6.05 12.90 7.55
CA GLY A 163 4.76 12.49 8.07
C GLY A 163 4.59 10.99 8.29
N TYR A 164 5.63 10.19 8.02
CA TYR A 164 5.59 8.73 8.08
C TYR A 164 6.99 8.14 8.36
N PRO A 165 7.13 7.16 9.28
CA PRO A 165 8.44 6.70 9.73
C PRO A 165 9.11 5.68 8.80
N TYR A 166 8.35 4.99 7.94
CA TYR A 166 8.86 3.90 7.09
C TYR A 166 9.07 4.37 5.65
N VAL A 167 9.95 5.36 5.49
CA VAL A 167 10.36 5.94 4.20
C VAL A 167 11.88 5.85 4.04
N MET A 168 12.39 6.12 2.83
CA MET A 168 13.82 6.07 2.54
C MET A 168 14.42 4.70 2.91
N GLU A 169 15.45 4.62 3.72
CA GLU A 169 16.11 3.38 4.13
C GLU A 169 15.19 2.46 4.96
N GLU A 170 14.13 3.00 5.56
CA GLU A 170 13.12 2.24 6.30
C GLU A 170 11.99 1.72 5.39
N PHE A 171 11.98 2.09 4.10
CA PHE A 171 10.99 1.63 3.15
C PHE A 171 11.11 0.13 2.89
N ARG A 172 9.95 -0.54 2.90
CA ARG A 172 9.81 -1.94 2.51
C ARG A 172 8.57 -2.09 1.65
N PHE A 173 8.75 -2.49 0.39
CA PHE A 173 7.61 -2.80 -0.48
C PHE A 173 6.84 -4.00 0.07
N HIS A 174 5.53 -3.88 0.17
CA HIS A 174 4.63 -4.97 0.52
C HIS A 174 3.21 -4.68 0.03
N MET A 175 2.51 -5.71 -0.45
CA MET A 175 1.08 -5.68 -0.72
C MET A 175 0.36 -6.56 0.29
N THR A 176 -0.23 -5.94 1.31
CA THR A 176 -0.71 -6.63 2.51
C THR A 176 -1.96 -7.48 2.24
N LEU A 177 -1.95 -8.72 2.73
CA LEU A 177 -3.07 -9.67 2.62
C LEU A 177 -3.77 -9.90 3.96
N THR A 178 -3.06 -9.73 5.08
CA THR A 178 -3.61 -9.93 6.43
C THR A 178 -3.22 -8.80 7.37
N GLY A 179 -3.97 -8.63 8.46
CA GLY A 179 -3.49 -7.97 9.67
C GLY A 179 -2.40 -8.79 10.37
N ARG A 180 -1.98 -8.32 11.55
CA ARG A 180 -1.03 -9.07 12.38
C ARG A 180 -1.66 -10.38 12.86
N LEU A 181 -0.92 -11.46 12.73
CA LEU A 181 -1.31 -12.81 13.14
C LEU A 181 -0.44 -13.27 14.31
N ASP A 182 -1.01 -14.07 15.20
CA ASP A 182 -0.24 -14.86 16.17
C ASP A 182 0.58 -15.96 15.46
N ALA A 183 1.44 -16.66 16.22
CA ALA A 183 2.32 -17.67 15.64
C ALA A 183 1.57 -18.93 15.15
N GLU A 184 0.51 -19.33 15.84
CA GLU A 184 -0.24 -20.55 15.56
C GLU A 184 -1.03 -20.43 14.25
N ARG A 185 -1.66 -19.28 14.03
CA ARG A 185 -2.47 -19.02 12.83
C ARG A 185 -1.63 -18.77 11.58
N ARG A 186 -0.40 -18.28 11.74
CA ARG A 186 0.42 -17.80 10.62
C ARG A 186 0.78 -18.91 9.63
N GLY A 187 1.17 -20.09 10.10
CA GLY A 187 1.63 -21.19 9.24
C GLY A 187 0.58 -21.63 8.22
N PRO A 188 -0.60 -22.13 8.66
CA PRO A 188 -1.66 -22.57 7.77
C PRO A 188 -2.16 -21.49 6.79
N ILE A 189 -2.25 -20.24 7.26
CA ILE A 189 -2.66 -19.11 6.41
C ILE A 189 -1.60 -18.81 5.35
N LEU A 190 -0.31 -18.79 5.74
CA LEU A 190 0.79 -18.53 4.83
C LEU A 190 0.88 -19.59 3.73
N ASP A 191 0.75 -20.88 4.08
CA ASP A 191 0.80 -21.97 3.12
C ASP A 191 -0.36 -21.91 2.11
N MET A 192 -1.57 -21.59 2.58
CA MET A 192 -2.73 -21.35 1.71
C MET A 192 -2.49 -20.18 0.76
N LEU A 193 -1.99 -19.04 1.27
CA LEU A 193 -1.74 -17.86 0.44
C LEU A 193 -0.62 -18.09 -0.57
N ARG A 194 0.45 -18.82 -0.20
CA ARG A 194 1.53 -19.22 -1.13
C ARG A 194 1.01 -20.12 -2.23
N THR A 195 0.17 -21.10 -1.88
CA THR A 195 -0.45 -22.02 -2.87
C THR A 195 -1.32 -21.25 -3.87
N ARG A 196 -2.20 -20.37 -3.38
CA ARG A 196 -3.04 -19.52 -4.24
C ARG A 196 -2.20 -18.58 -5.12
N PHE A 197 -1.17 -17.97 -4.56
CA PHE A 197 -0.31 -17.05 -5.31
C PHE A 197 0.51 -17.76 -6.40
N ALA A 198 1.07 -18.94 -6.10
CA ALA A 198 1.79 -19.74 -7.07
C ALA A 198 0.92 -20.12 -8.28
N ALA A 199 -0.38 -20.36 -8.07
CA ALA A 199 -1.33 -20.66 -9.14
C ALA A 199 -1.56 -19.49 -10.12
N LEU A 200 -1.15 -18.25 -9.78
CA LEU A 200 -1.22 -17.11 -10.70
C LEU A 200 -0.11 -17.15 -11.78
N GLY A 201 0.97 -17.93 -11.56
CA GLY A 201 2.09 -18.00 -12.51
C GLY A 201 2.87 -16.69 -12.67
N ILE A 202 2.83 -15.80 -11.68
CA ILE A 202 3.52 -14.50 -11.74
C ILE A 202 4.96 -14.69 -11.27
N GLU A 203 5.89 -14.79 -12.23
CA GLU A 203 7.33 -14.90 -11.93
C GLU A 203 7.99 -13.53 -11.70
N THR A 204 7.51 -12.49 -12.39
CA THR A 204 8.01 -11.12 -12.27
C THR A 204 6.86 -10.13 -12.22
N LEU A 205 7.04 -9.05 -11.46
CA LEU A 205 6.09 -7.95 -11.37
C LEU A 205 6.81 -6.62 -11.62
N ALA A 206 6.42 -5.94 -12.70
CA ALA A 206 6.87 -4.58 -12.97
C ALA A 206 6.05 -3.59 -12.13
N ILE A 207 6.74 -2.68 -11.45
CA ILE A 207 6.13 -1.56 -10.74
C ILE A 207 6.01 -0.42 -11.75
N ASP A 208 5.05 -0.57 -12.65
CA ASP A 208 4.97 0.17 -13.92
C ASP A 208 4.11 1.42 -13.87
N ARG A 209 3.54 1.75 -12.71
CA ARG A 209 2.62 2.86 -12.52
C ARG A 209 2.62 3.35 -11.09
N ILE A 210 2.06 4.54 -10.92
CA ILE A 210 1.56 5.02 -9.63
C ILE A 210 0.05 5.21 -9.73
N ALA A 211 -0.65 5.01 -8.63
CA ALA A 211 -2.08 5.22 -8.51
C ALA A 211 -2.37 6.16 -7.35
N LEU A 212 -3.27 7.12 -7.58
CA LEU A 212 -3.78 8.01 -6.55
C LEU A 212 -4.98 7.34 -5.90
N PHE A 213 -4.88 7.08 -4.61
CA PHE A 213 -5.99 6.59 -3.80
C PHE A 213 -6.55 7.72 -2.96
N ARG A 214 -7.87 7.70 -2.74
CA ARG A 214 -8.59 8.69 -1.94
C ARG A 214 -9.49 8.02 -0.92
N GLN A 215 -9.53 8.58 0.28
CA GLN A 215 -10.47 8.23 1.32
C GLN A 215 -11.23 9.48 1.75
N ASP A 216 -12.54 9.46 1.54
CA ASP A 216 -13.46 10.55 1.85
C ASP A 216 -13.48 10.94 3.31
N ASP A 217 -13.64 9.95 4.19
CA ASP A 217 -13.79 10.13 5.63
C ASP A 217 -13.25 8.93 6.42
N ALA A 218 -13.34 9.00 7.76
CA ALA A 218 -12.77 7.99 8.64
C ALA A 218 -13.44 6.60 8.53
N SER A 219 -14.68 6.54 8.07
CA SER A 219 -15.48 5.31 7.90
C SER A 219 -15.37 4.73 6.49
N ALA A 220 -15.06 5.57 5.50
CA ALA A 220 -14.85 5.16 4.11
C ALA A 220 -13.58 4.32 3.95
N ARG A 221 -13.56 3.47 2.92
CA ARG A 221 -12.34 2.81 2.44
C ARG A 221 -11.66 3.66 1.38
N PHE A 222 -10.38 3.44 1.17
CA PHE A 222 -9.71 4.04 0.03
C PHE A 222 -10.20 3.44 -1.28
N HIS A 223 -10.48 4.28 -2.26
CA HIS A 223 -10.74 3.90 -3.65
C HIS A 223 -9.70 4.54 -4.56
N ILE A 224 -9.54 3.98 -5.76
CA ILE A 224 -8.64 4.52 -6.78
C ILE A 224 -9.33 5.69 -7.48
N VAL A 225 -8.63 6.82 -7.56
CA VAL A 225 -9.07 8.01 -8.30
C VAL A 225 -8.59 7.92 -9.75
N ASP A 226 -7.31 7.64 -9.94
CA ASP A 226 -6.67 7.56 -11.26
C ASP A 226 -5.31 6.84 -11.14
N GLU A 227 -4.76 6.40 -12.27
CA GLU A 227 -3.47 5.72 -12.37
C GLU A 227 -2.65 6.19 -13.58
N TRP A 228 -1.33 6.31 -13.41
CA TRP A 228 -0.42 6.81 -14.44
C TRP A 228 0.74 5.85 -14.66
N PRO A 229 0.88 5.28 -15.88
CA PRO A 229 2.04 4.49 -16.25
C PRO A 229 3.33 5.31 -16.18
N LEU A 230 4.39 4.72 -15.63
CA LEU A 230 5.72 5.32 -15.57
C LEU A 230 6.36 5.29 -16.96
N ALA A 231 6.83 6.45 -17.41
CA ALA A 231 7.62 6.58 -18.62
C ALA A 231 8.97 5.86 -18.48
N ARG A 232 9.37 5.18 -19.56
CA ARG A 232 10.66 4.52 -19.69
C ARG A 232 11.68 5.46 -20.33
#